data_AF-A0A1Z5LF46-F1
#
_entry.id   AF-A0A1Z5LF46-F1
#
_cell.length_a   1.000
_cell.length_b   1.000
_cell.length_c   1.000
_cell.angle_alpha   90.00
_cell.angle_beta   90.00
_cell.angle_gamma   90.00
#
_symmetry.space_group_name_H-M   'P 1'
#
loop_
_entity.id
_entity.type
_entity.pdbx_description
1 polymer ?
#
loop_
_entity_poly.entity_id
_entity_poly.type
_entity_poly.pdbx_seq_one_letter_code
_entity_poly.pdbx_strand_id
1 'polypeptide(L)'
;MNPGSVIAEIDILVGNNTLIDPDVYQLWLEGYSAKDAAAAIHKNQGMKESEIPLELLTSDVVDHYRTLQMLEQLLHSPVHLAEQWTFQLMPQTQEMLIEKYYDFNNTVVREFLGKKLSSRNRKDLDDVSERTGVDIKSCRRQFDNIKRVYKVIEELPGSLVKNIRTHFLLPEDLARKYAAVVYITHNRFETGKKKLHYLSLDDFIFCASDMLSSWSCKCQGGKNDESELEVDKDFLHNLRETFSLWNRVSKHTMQDIDSNFKVCKNLIYVYSWTFGCLSECP
;
A
#
# COMPACT_ATOMS: atom_id res chain seq x y z
N MET A 1 58.18 -23.50 32.67
CA MET A 1 57.38 -22.80 31.64
C MET A 1 56.08 -23.55 31.43
N ASN A 2 54.95 -23.01 31.89
CA ASN A 2 53.80 -22.69 31.04
C ASN A 2 52.80 -21.92 31.92
N PRO A 3 52.66 -20.59 31.79
CA PRO A 3 51.58 -19.89 32.47
C PRO A 3 50.31 -20.27 31.72
N GLY A 4 49.41 -20.99 32.41
CA GLY A 4 48.08 -21.29 31.89
C GLY A 4 47.43 -19.98 31.47
N SER A 5 47.21 -19.86 30.16
CA SER A 5 46.48 -18.77 29.55
C SER A 5 45.12 -18.70 30.22
N VAL A 6 44.95 -17.69 31.08
CA VAL A 6 43.62 -17.25 31.51
C VAL A 6 43.04 -16.62 30.26
N ILE A 7 42.31 -17.42 29.48
CA ILE A 7 41.40 -16.89 28.48
C ILE A 7 40.34 -16.17 29.30
N ALA A 8 40.42 -14.84 29.33
CA ALA A 8 39.33 -14.04 29.86
C ALA A 8 38.08 -14.46 29.07
N GLU A 9 37.09 -15.03 29.74
CA GLU A 9 35.73 -15.07 29.24
C GLU A 9 35.32 -13.61 29.06
N ILE A 10 35.51 -13.10 27.85
CA ILE A 10 34.96 -11.82 27.46
C ILE A 10 33.48 -12.11 27.24
N ASP A 11 32.68 -11.82 28.25
CA ASP A 11 31.24 -11.76 28.11
C ASP A 11 30.91 -10.50 27.30
N ILE A 12 30.89 -10.64 25.97
CA ILE A 12 30.55 -9.55 25.06
C ILE A 12 29.03 -9.40 25.07
N LEU A 13 28.52 -8.57 25.98
CA LEU A 13 27.17 -8.02 25.86
C LEU A 13 27.18 -6.96 24.74
N VAL A 14 26.84 -7.38 23.53
CA VAL A 14 26.51 -6.46 22.42
C VAL A 14 25.11 -5.90 22.67
N GLY A 15 24.99 -4.98 23.61
CA GLY A 15 23.73 -4.31 23.93
C GLY A 15 23.62 -2.98 23.21
N ASN A 16 23.35 -2.97 21.91
CA ASN A 16 23.00 -1.73 21.17
C ASN A 16 21.87 -1.96 20.16
N ASN A 17 20.92 -2.85 20.47
CA ASN A 17 19.71 -2.94 19.66
C ASN A 17 18.95 -1.61 19.75
N THR A 18 18.71 -0.99 18.61
CA THR A 18 17.87 0.22 18.52
C THR A 18 16.45 -0.19 18.87
N LEU A 19 15.97 0.27 20.02
CA LEU A 19 14.59 0.03 20.45
C LEU A 19 13.68 1.05 19.76
N ILE A 20 12.58 0.56 19.21
CA ILE A 20 11.54 1.38 18.60
C ILE A 20 10.25 1.08 19.35
N ASP A 21 9.69 2.09 19.99
CA ASP A 21 8.35 2.03 20.57
C ASP A 21 7.30 2.02 19.43
N PRO A 22 6.49 0.95 19.29
CA PRO A 22 5.49 0.83 18.23
C PRO A 22 4.37 1.88 18.27
N ASP A 23 4.05 2.42 19.45
CA ASP A 23 3.00 3.43 19.64
C ASP A 23 3.51 4.81 19.26
N VAL A 24 4.75 5.15 19.68
CA VAL A 24 5.43 6.37 19.23
C VAL A 24 5.58 6.35 17.71
N TYR A 25 5.96 5.20 17.14
CA TYR A 25 6.09 5.04 15.70
C TYR A 25 4.75 5.20 14.97
N GLN A 26 3.67 4.62 15.51
CA GLN A 26 2.33 4.77 14.95
C GLN A 26 1.90 6.25 14.89
N LEU A 27 2.06 6.99 15.99
CA LEU A 27 1.72 8.41 16.08
C LEU A 27 2.56 9.25 15.10
N TRP A 28 3.83 8.90 14.92
CA TRP A 28 4.68 9.52 13.91
C TRP A 28 4.17 9.31 12.49
N LEU A 29 3.75 8.08 12.14
CA LEU A 29 3.16 7.75 10.83
C LEU A 29 1.81 8.42 10.58
N GLU A 30 1.06 8.70 11.66
CA GLU A 30 -0.20 9.43 11.65
C GLU A 30 0.00 10.96 11.57
N GLY A 31 1.24 11.44 11.67
CA GLY A 31 1.60 12.85 11.46
C GLY A 31 1.65 13.70 12.72
N TYR A 32 1.41 13.11 13.91
CA TYR A 32 1.46 13.83 15.18
C TYR A 32 2.81 14.48 15.39
N SER A 33 2.82 15.71 15.94
CA SER A 33 4.07 16.30 16.42
C SER A 33 4.58 15.53 17.64
N ALA A 34 5.87 15.60 17.94
CA ALA A 34 6.44 14.93 19.11
C ALA A 34 5.75 15.36 20.42
N LYS A 35 5.31 16.62 20.51
CA LYS A 35 4.55 17.14 21.66
C LYS A 35 3.16 16.53 21.75
N ASP A 36 2.45 16.46 20.62
CA ASP A 36 1.10 15.90 20.59
C ASP A 36 1.12 14.38 20.83
N ALA A 37 2.12 13.69 20.30
CA ALA A 37 2.33 12.27 20.54
C ALA A 37 2.62 11.99 22.01
N ALA A 38 3.53 12.75 22.64
CA ALA A 38 3.80 12.64 24.07
C ALA A 38 2.54 12.89 24.91
N ALA A 39 1.74 13.91 24.57
CA ALA A 39 0.47 14.18 25.26
C ALA A 39 -0.56 13.06 25.05
N ALA A 40 -0.64 12.48 23.86
CA ALA A 40 -1.53 11.36 23.55
C ALA A 40 -1.14 10.10 24.34
N ILE A 41 0.15 9.76 24.39
CA ILE A 41 0.69 8.64 25.18
C ILE A 41 0.40 8.86 26.66
N HIS A 42 0.71 10.06 27.18
CA HIS A 42 0.46 10.42 28.59
C HIS A 42 -1.03 10.32 28.98
N LYS A 43 -1.95 10.50 28.02
CA LYS A 43 -3.39 10.40 28.25
C LYS A 43 -3.95 8.97 28.09
N ASN A 44 -3.38 8.18 27.19
CA ASN A 44 -3.87 6.84 26.85
C ASN A 44 -3.30 5.73 27.73
N GLN A 45 -2.16 5.94 28.37
CA GLN A 45 -1.61 4.91 29.24
C GLN A 45 -2.56 4.64 30.41
N GLY A 46 -2.96 3.37 30.57
CA GLY A 46 -3.60 2.82 31.77
C GLY A 46 -2.72 2.87 33.03
N MET A 47 -1.78 3.82 33.09
CA MET A 47 -0.82 4.07 34.15
C MET A 47 -1.34 5.21 35.02
N LYS A 48 -2.31 4.89 35.88
CA LYS A 48 -2.53 5.67 37.11
C LYS A 48 -1.36 5.52 38.11
N GLU A 49 -0.29 4.81 37.73
CA GLU A 49 0.82 4.40 38.60
C GLU A 49 2.19 4.96 38.20
N SER A 50 2.32 5.71 37.10
CA SER A 50 3.60 6.32 36.72
C SER A 50 3.47 7.84 36.62
N GLU A 51 3.91 8.55 37.65
CA GLU A 51 4.06 10.02 37.69
C GLU A 51 5.20 10.49 36.76
N ILE A 52 5.30 9.97 35.53
CA ILE A 52 6.33 10.43 34.58
C ILE A 52 5.93 11.84 34.14
N PRO A 53 6.73 12.88 34.43
CA PRO A 53 6.44 14.23 33.98
C PRO A 53 6.33 14.30 32.46
N LEU A 54 5.29 14.97 31.96
CA LEU A 54 5.06 15.16 30.51
C LEU A 54 6.29 15.74 29.78
N GLU A 55 7.08 16.59 30.46
CA GLU A 55 8.30 17.16 29.90
C GLU A 55 9.37 16.10 29.59
N LEU A 56 9.57 15.14 30.50
CA LEU A 56 10.51 14.04 30.30
C LEU A 56 10.05 13.12 29.18
N LEU A 57 8.74 12.78 29.16
CA LEU A 57 8.16 12.01 28.06
C LEU A 57 8.29 12.73 26.71
N THR A 58 8.07 14.05 26.69
CA THR A 58 8.24 14.84 25.46
C THR A 58 9.68 14.80 24.95
N SER A 59 10.67 14.91 25.85
CA SER A 59 12.08 14.79 25.46
C SER A 59 12.38 13.42 24.86
N ASP A 60 11.90 12.34 25.48
CA ASP A 60 12.10 10.97 25.00
C ASP A 60 11.45 10.74 23.63
N VAL A 61 10.20 11.20 23.43
CA VAL A 61 9.51 11.12 22.14
C VAL A 61 10.23 11.94 21.06
N VAL A 62 10.78 13.11 21.40
CA VAL A 62 11.57 13.92 20.46
C VAL A 62 12.82 13.16 20.00
N ASP A 63 13.52 12.48 20.91
CA ASP A 63 14.69 11.68 20.57
C ASP A 63 14.32 10.47 19.70
N HIS A 64 13.21 9.79 20.01
CA HIS A 64 12.65 8.75 19.14
C HIS A 64 12.34 9.28 17.74
N TYR A 65 11.71 10.44 17.63
CA TYR A 65 11.39 11.06 16.34
C TYR A 65 12.63 11.38 15.51
N ARG A 66 13.74 11.79 16.13
CA ARG A 66 15.02 12.00 15.43
C ARG A 66 15.55 10.69 14.85
N THR A 67 15.51 9.61 15.63
CA THR A 67 15.87 8.27 15.16
C THR A 67 14.98 7.82 14.00
N LEU A 68 13.67 8.01 14.11
CA LEU A 68 12.70 7.66 13.05
C LEU A 68 12.95 8.44 11.76
N GLN A 69 13.31 9.73 11.84
CA GLN A 69 13.68 10.52 10.65
C GLN A 69 14.93 9.97 9.94
N MET A 70 15.89 9.44 10.69
CA MET A 70 17.06 8.78 10.11
C MET A 70 16.67 7.44 9.45
N LEU A 71 15.79 6.66 10.09
CA LEU A 71 15.27 5.40 9.56
C LEU A 71 14.38 5.59 8.33
N GLU A 72 13.65 6.70 8.21
CA GLU A 72 12.77 7.00 7.07
C GLU A 72 13.50 6.91 5.72
N GLN A 73 14.75 7.38 5.67
CA GLN A 73 15.55 7.31 4.44
C GLN A 73 15.85 5.87 4.03
N LEU A 74 16.03 4.97 5.00
CA LEU A 74 16.23 3.55 4.76
C LEU A 74 14.92 2.85 4.39
N LEU A 75 13.79 3.28 4.93
CA LEU A 75 12.46 2.76 4.58
C LEU A 75 12.05 3.06 3.13
N HIS A 76 12.69 4.03 2.48
CA HIS A 76 12.55 4.21 1.03
C HIS A 76 13.13 3.06 0.21
N SER A 77 14.08 2.29 0.75
CA SER A 77 14.63 1.09 0.13
C SER A 77 14.69 -0.03 1.19
N PRO A 78 13.60 -0.79 1.41
CA PRO A 78 13.53 -1.78 2.49
C PRO A 78 14.66 -2.82 2.47
N VAL A 79 15.15 -3.19 1.29
CA VAL A 79 16.33 -4.06 1.15
C VAL A 79 17.57 -3.45 1.82
N HIS A 80 17.80 -2.14 1.66
CA HIS A 80 18.91 -1.47 2.32
C HIS A 80 18.73 -1.37 3.85
N LEU A 81 17.48 -1.30 4.35
CA LEU A 81 17.22 -1.36 5.79
C LEU A 81 17.61 -2.73 6.38
N ALA A 82 17.42 -3.80 5.61
CA ALA A 82 17.79 -5.16 6.00
C ALA A 82 19.31 -5.41 5.93
N GLU A 83 20.02 -4.76 5.01
CA GLU A 83 21.45 -4.97 4.77
C GLU A 83 22.38 -4.02 5.56
N GLN A 84 21.85 -2.92 6.09
CA GLN A 84 22.64 -1.93 6.84
C GLN A 84 22.99 -2.38 8.27
N TRP A 85 24.09 -1.86 8.80
CA TRP A 85 24.63 -2.16 10.14
C TRP A 85 24.60 -0.97 11.11
N THR A 86 24.12 0.19 10.67
CA THR A 86 24.05 1.43 11.45
C THR A 86 23.02 1.33 12.57
N PHE A 87 21.85 0.76 12.27
CA PHE A 87 20.80 0.46 13.24
C PHE A 87 20.75 -1.04 13.45
N GLN A 88 21.19 -1.50 14.61
CA GLN A 88 21.04 -2.89 15.03
C GLN A 88 19.56 -3.11 15.38
N LEU A 89 18.77 -3.55 14.40
CA LEU A 89 17.34 -3.82 14.57
C LEU A 89 17.12 -5.32 14.53
N MET A 90 16.27 -5.81 15.42
CA MET A 90 15.80 -7.20 15.35
C MET A 90 15.01 -7.40 14.04
N PRO A 91 15.07 -8.59 13.39
CA PRO A 91 14.33 -8.85 12.17
C PRO A 91 12.84 -8.55 12.29
N GLN A 92 12.21 -8.92 13.41
CA GLN A 92 10.78 -8.63 13.63
C GLN A 92 10.49 -7.11 13.70
N THR A 93 11.43 -6.33 14.25
CA THR A 93 11.31 -4.86 14.28
C THR A 93 11.43 -4.27 12.88
N GLN A 94 12.34 -4.81 12.05
CA GLN A 94 12.46 -4.37 10.65
C GLN A 94 11.18 -4.66 9.86
N GLU A 95 10.63 -5.88 9.98
CA GLU A 95 9.36 -6.26 9.35
C GLU A 95 8.23 -5.32 9.79
N MET A 96 8.09 -5.07 11.09
CA MET A 96 7.06 -4.17 11.64
C MET A 96 7.23 -2.72 11.16
N LEU A 97 8.47 -2.21 11.11
CA LEU A 97 8.77 -0.88 10.57
C LEU A 97 8.37 -0.78 9.10
N ILE A 98 8.79 -1.75 8.28
CA ILE A 98 8.52 -1.77 6.85
C ILE A 98 7.01 -1.89 6.60
N GLU A 99 6.34 -2.86 7.24
CA GLU A 99 4.91 -3.11 7.07
C GLU A 99 4.10 -1.87 7.42
N LYS A 100 4.30 -1.29 8.62
CA LYS A 100 3.56 -0.08 9.03
C LYS A 100 3.92 1.14 8.18
N TYR A 101 5.19 1.28 7.76
CA TYR A 101 5.59 2.39 6.89
C TYR A 101 4.95 2.31 5.51
N TYR A 102 4.69 1.12 4.98
CA TYR A 102 4.04 0.95 3.67
C TYR A 102 2.52 0.75 3.79
N ASP A 103 1.98 0.51 4.97
CA ASP A 103 0.52 0.47 5.13
C ASP A 103 -0.11 1.84 4.82
N PHE A 104 -1.34 1.79 4.34
CA PHE A 104 -2.06 2.96 3.85
C PHE A 104 -3.54 2.94 4.24
N ASN A 105 -4.12 4.13 4.36
CA ASN A 105 -5.52 4.30 4.64
C ASN A 105 -6.34 4.17 3.35
N ASN A 106 -7.34 3.30 3.37
CA ASN A 106 -8.20 3.02 2.23
C ASN A 106 -8.91 4.27 1.70
N THR A 107 -9.35 5.19 2.58
CA THR A 107 -10.04 6.42 2.16
C THR A 107 -9.10 7.39 1.45
N VAL A 108 -7.84 7.47 1.90
CA VAL A 108 -6.81 8.32 1.30
C VAL A 108 -6.43 7.81 -0.09
N VAL A 109 -6.14 6.52 -0.23
CA VAL A 109 -5.75 5.94 -1.53
C VAL A 109 -6.90 5.98 -2.52
N ARG A 110 -8.14 5.79 -2.07
CA ARG A 110 -9.34 5.90 -2.91
C ARG A 110 -9.45 7.24 -3.64
N GLU A 111 -8.96 8.32 -3.04
CA GLU A 111 -9.06 9.68 -3.57
C GLU A 111 -8.16 9.95 -4.79
N PHE A 112 -7.05 9.23 -4.91
CA PHE A 112 -6.13 9.36 -6.04
C PHE A 112 -5.96 8.09 -6.88
N LEU A 113 -6.67 7.02 -6.54
CA LEU A 113 -6.68 5.76 -7.29
C LEU A 113 -6.99 5.98 -8.78
N GLY A 114 -6.22 5.36 -9.68
CA GLY A 114 -6.43 5.47 -11.13
C GLY A 114 -5.98 6.79 -11.75
N LYS A 115 -5.59 7.79 -10.95
CA LYS A 115 -4.99 9.04 -11.42
C LYS A 115 -3.49 8.84 -11.65
N LYS A 116 -2.91 9.62 -12.57
CA LYS A 116 -1.45 9.61 -12.78
C LYS A 116 -0.73 10.06 -11.49
N LEU A 117 0.31 9.34 -11.06
CA LEU A 117 1.11 9.67 -9.87
C LEU A 117 2.08 10.85 -10.12
N SER A 118 1.50 12.03 -10.37
CA SER A 118 2.19 13.24 -10.81
C SER A 118 2.49 14.22 -9.67
N SER A 119 3.34 15.21 -9.92
CA SER A 119 3.58 16.32 -8.98
C SER A 119 2.33 17.15 -8.70
N ARG A 120 1.39 17.23 -9.65
CA ARG A 120 0.10 17.90 -9.47
C ARG A 120 -0.74 17.17 -8.42
N ASN A 121 -0.96 15.87 -8.60
CA ASN A 121 -1.76 15.07 -7.66
C ASN A 121 -1.16 15.04 -6.26
N ARG A 122 0.17 15.19 -6.15
CA ARG A 122 0.84 15.36 -4.85
C ARG A 122 0.50 16.68 -4.15
N LYS A 123 0.33 17.78 -4.90
CA LYS A 123 -0.03 19.09 -4.34
C LYS A 123 -1.49 19.12 -3.88
N ASP A 124 -2.36 18.39 -4.57
CA ASP A 124 -3.78 18.29 -4.24
C ASP A 124 -4.04 17.41 -2.98
N LEU A 125 -3.00 16.93 -2.29
CA LEU A 125 -3.13 16.12 -1.08
C LEU A 125 -3.60 16.92 0.13
N ASP A 126 -3.47 18.25 0.12
CA ASP A 126 -4.03 19.10 1.18
C ASP A 126 -5.57 18.97 1.20
N ASP A 127 -6.23 18.99 0.03
CA ASP A 127 -7.68 18.74 -0.10
C ASP A 127 -8.07 17.29 0.27
N VAL A 128 -7.18 16.31 0.06
CA VAL A 128 -7.42 14.91 0.47
C VAL A 128 -7.35 14.79 1.99
N SER A 129 -6.38 15.47 2.62
CA SER A 129 -6.22 15.52 4.07
C SER A 129 -7.46 16.09 4.73
N GLU A 130 -7.98 17.22 4.23
CA GLU A 130 -9.20 17.84 4.77
C GLU A 130 -10.43 16.92 4.65
N ARG A 131 -10.60 16.23 3.52
CA ARG A 131 -11.77 15.38 3.28
C ARG A 131 -11.75 14.06 4.05
N THR A 132 -10.57 13.48 4.24
CA THR A 132 -10.40 12.18 4.92
C THR A 132 -10.17 12.33 6.42
N GLY A 133 -9.77 13.51 6.88
CA GLY A 133 -9.35 13.76 8.26
C GLY A 133 -7.98 13.15 8.60
N VAL A 134 -7.24 12.65 7.61
CA VAL A 134 -5.90 12.09 7.79
C VAL A 134 -4.87 13.19 7.62
N ASP A 135 -3.86 13.25 8.49
CA ASP A 135 -2.82 14.29 8.43
C ASP A 135 -2.10 14.32 7.07
N ILE A 136 -1.75 15.52 6.63
CA ILE A 136 -1.09 15.74 5.34
C ILE A 136 0.24 15.00 5.22
N LYS A 137 1.03 14.87 6.29
CA LYS A 137 2.29 14.10 6.26
C LYS A 137 2.00 12.63 5.97
N SER A 138 0.97 12.06 6.60
CA SER A 138 0.56 10.69 6.36
C SER A 138 0.03 10.49 4.94
N CYS A 139 -0.79 11.41 4.44
CA CYS A 139 -1.26 11.38 3.06
C CYS A 139 -0.10 11.42 2.05
N ARG A 140 0.89 12.29 2.28
CA ARG A 140 2.10 12.41 1.46
C ARG A 140 2.94 11.14 1.48
N ARG A 141 3.16 10.53 2.65
CA ARG A 141 3.85 9.24 2.80
C ARG A 141 3.19 8.15 1.96
N GLN A 142 1.87 7.97 2.12
CA GLN A 142 1.11 6.94 1.41
C GLN A 142 1.20 7.11 -0.11
N PHE A 143 1.03 8.35 -0.61
CA PHE A 143 1.19 8.66 -2.03
C PHE A 143 2.62 8.37 -2.54
N ASP A 144 3.64 8.81 -1.80
CA ASP A 144 5.04 8.64 -2.19
C ASP A 144 5.44 7.15 -2.19
N ASN A 145 4.93 6.36 -1.24
CA ASN A 145 5.15 4.92 -1.19
C ASN A 145 4.52 4.22 -2.39
N ILE A 146 3.25 4.49 -2.71
CA ILE A 146 2.59 3.94 -3.93
C ILE A 146 3.35 4.33 -5.19
N LYS A 147 3.80 5.58 -5.28
CA LYS A 147 4.60 6.04 -6.41
C LYS A 147 5.95 5.34 -6.50
N ARG A 148 6.62 5.10 -5.37
CA ARG A 148 7.90 4.42 -5.32
C ARG A 148 7.77 2.96 -5.73
N VAL A 149 6.75 2.27 -5.20
CA VAL A 149 6.36 0.92 -5.61
C VAL A 149 6.12 0.95 -7.12
N TYR A 150 5.12 1.68 -7.62
CA TYR A 150 4.77 1.77 -9.04
C TYR A 150 5.99 1.88 -9.98
N LYS A 151 6.94 2.78 -9.69
CA LYS A 151 8.16 2.98 -10.50
C LYS A 151 9.08 1.77 -10.58
N VAL A 152 9.25 1.05 -9.47
CA VAL A 152 10.10 -0.14 -9.46
C VAL A 152 9.43 -1.27 -10.24
N ILE A 153 8.11 -1.44 -10.09
CA ILE A 153 7.41 -2.60 -10.68
C ILE A 153 7.12 -2.40 -12.16
N GLU A 154 6.98 -1.17 -12.65
CA GLU A 154 6.78 -0.91 -14.08
C GLU A 154 8.00 -1.28 -14.94
N GLU A 155 9.19 -1.35 -14.33
CA GLU A 155 10.44 -1.73 -15.00
C GLU A 155 10.73 -3.24 -14.91
N LEU A 156 10.00 -3.98 -14.07
CA LEU A 156 10.27 -5.40 -13.79
C LEU A 156 9.28 -6.32 -14.51
N PRO A 157 9.77 -7.38 -15.19
CA PRO A 157 8.90 -8.41 -15.75
C PRO A 157 8.40 -9.37 -14.67
N GLY A 158 7.41 -10.19 -15.02
CA GLY A 158 6.91 -11.25 -14.16
C GLY A 158 5.87 -10.80 -13.13
N SER A 159 5.88 -11.46 -11.96
CA SER A 159 4.77 -11.34 -11.01
C SER A 159 4.87 -10.10 -10.13
N LEU A 160 3.82 -9.27 -10.11
CA LEU A 160 3.78 -8.02 -9.34
C LEU A 160 3.92 -8.31 -7.84
N VAL A 161 3.13 -9.25 -7.33
CA VAL A 161 3.15 -9.59 -5.90
C VAL A 161 4.54 -10.09 -5.49
N LYS A 162 5.16 -10.96 -6.30
CA LYS A 162 6.52 -11.46 -6.02
C LYS A 162 7.56 -10.34 -6.06
N ASN A 163 7.50 -9.47 -7.07
CA ASN A 163 8.42 -8.35 -7.22
C ASN A 163 8.28 -7.38 -6.03
N ILE A 164 7.05 -7.03 -5.64
CA ILE A 164 6.80 -6.17 -4.49
C ILE A 164 7.35 -6.79 -3.20
N ARG A 165 7.07 -8.06 -2.93
CA ARG A 165 7.61 -8.76 -1.74
C ARG A 165 9.13 -8.78 -1.72
N THR A 166 9.77 -8.97 -2.87
CA THR A 166 11.24 -9.10 -2.94
C THR A 166 11.93 -7.74 -2.80
N HIS A 167 11.41 -6.70 -3.45
CA HIS A 167 12.03 -5.37 -3.48
C HIS A 167 11.64 -4.48 -2.30
N PHE A 168 10.48 -4.71 -1.69
CA PHE A 168 9.98 -3.90 -0.59
C PHE A 168 9.81 -4.68 0.72
N LEU A 169 10.08 -5.99 0.73
CA LEU A 169 9.98 -6.85 1.92
C LEU A 169 8.60 -6.79 2.60
N LEU A 170 7.54 -6.54 1.81
CA LEU A 170 6.18 -6.44 2.33
C LEU A 170 5.58 -7.83 2.58
N PRO A 171 4.69 -7.96 3.59
CA PRO A 171 3.89 -9.16 3.74
C PRO A 171 2.97 -9.36 2.53
N GLU A 172 2.56 -10.61 2.31
CA GLU A 172 1.87 -11.02 1.10
C GLU A 172 0.55 -10.28 0.88
N ASP A 173 -0.20 -10.04 1.95
CA ASP A 173 -1.49 -9.34 1.88
C ASP A 173 -1.31 -7.87 1.48
N LEU A 174 -0.33 -7.17 2.05
CA LEU A 174 -0.03 -5.79 1.66
C LEU A 174 0.51 -5.72 0.24
N ALA A 175 1.36 -6.67 -0.16
CA ALA A 175 1.88 -6.77 -1.53
C ALA A 175 0.74 -6.98 -2.56
N ARG A 176 -0.28 -7.78 -2.24
CA ARG A 176 -1.49 -7.92 -3.08
C ARG A 176 -2.25 -6.61 -3.23
N LYS A 177 -2.49 -5.89 -2.13
CA LYS A 177 -3.15 -4.58 -2.17
C LYS A 177 -2.38 -3.59 -3.06
N TYR A 178 -1.06 -3.54 -2.91
CA TYR A 178 -0.19 -2.70 -3.75
C TYR A 178 -0.25 -3.12 -5.22
N ALA A 179 -0.19 -4.41 -5.54
CA ALA A 179 -0.30 -4.90 -6.91
C ALA A 179 -1.60 -4.44 -7.58
N ALA A 180 -2.73 -4.56 -6.88
CA ALA A 180 -4.03 -4.09 -7.37
C ALA A 180 -4.05 -2.56 -7.62
N VAL A 181 -3.56 -1.76 -6.66
CA VAL A 181 -3.49 -0.30 -6.78
C VAL A 181 -2.60 0.13 -7.96
N VAL A 182 -1.43 -0.49 -8.09
CA VAL A 182 -0.48 -0.24 -9.20
C VAL A 182 -1.11 -0.62 -10.54
N TYR A 183 -1.77 -1.79 -10.62
CA TYR A 183 -2.45 -2.25 -11.83
C TYR A 183 -3.55 -1.30 -12.30
N ILE A 184 -4.43 -0.87 -11.37
CA ILE A 184 -5.47 0.12 -11.61
C ILE A 184 -4.88 1.46 -12.10
N THR A 185 -3.79 1.88 -11.48
CA THR A 185 -3.11 3.15 -11.79
C THR A 185 -2.42 3.11 -13.14
N HIS A 186 -1.75 2.00 -13.46
CA HIS A 186 -1.06 1.76 -14.73
C HIS A 186 -2.05 1.83 -15.90
N ASN A 187 -3.15 1.08 -15.78
CA ASN A 187 -4.19 1.01 -16.80
C ASN A 187 -5.17 2.19 -16.78
N ARG A 188 -5.01 3.14 -15.84
CA ARG A 188 -5.81 4.37 -15.68
C ARG A 188 -7.31 4.10 -15.60
N PHE A 189 -7.71 3.16 -14.75
CA PHE A 189 -9.13 2.91 -14.53
C PHE A 189 -9.81 4.15 -13.93
N GLU A 190 -11.06 4.36 -14.31
CA GLU A 190 -11.85 5.53 -13.97
C GLU A 190 -12.55 5.31 -12.65
N THR A 191 -11.96 5.79 -11.57
CA THR A 191 -12.45 5.55 -10.22
C THR A 191 -13.25 6.74 -9.66
N GLY A 192 -13.22 7.90 -10.32
CA GLY A 192 -13.67 9.18 -9.76
C GLY A 192 -15.09 9.61 -10.16
N LYS A 193 -15.83 8.78 -10.90
CA LYS A 193 -17.19 9.13 -11.34
C LYS A 193 -18.18 9.03 -10.19
N LYS A 194 -19.12 9.99 -10.11
CA LYS A 194 -20.15 10.08 -9.06
C LYS A 194 -20.86 8.76 -8.76
N LYS A 195 -21.21 8.00 -9.80
CA LYS A 195 -21.90 6.72 -9.64
C LYS A 195 -21.02 5.57 -9.15
N LEU A 196 -19.72 5.79 -8.94
CA LEU A 196 -18.80 4.84 -8.33
C LEU A 196 -18.40 5.26 -6.91
N HIS A 197 -19.00 6.33 -6.37
CA HIS A 197 -18.70 6.81 -5.01
C HIS A 197 -19.16 5.84 -3.92
N TYR A 198 -20.10 4.94 -4.22
CA TYR A 198 -20.54 3.91 -3.27
C TYR A 198 -19.51 2.78 -3.09
N LEU A 199 -18.52 2.69 -3.99
CA LEU A 199 -17.47 1.66 -3.94
C LEU A 199 -16.27 2.14 -3.12
N SER A 200 -15.92 1.35 -2.11
CA SER A 200 -14.75 1.50 -1.24
C SER A 200 -13.47 1.09 -1.98
N LEU A 201 -12.28 1.39 -1.44
CA LEU A 201 -11.04 0.90 -2.04
C LEU A 201 -10.98 -0.64 -2.10
N ASP A 202 -11.48 -1.32 -1.08
CA ASP A 202 -11.45 -2.78 -1.02
C ASP A 202 -12.24 -3.41 -2.16
N ASP A 203 -13.36 -2.80 -2.57
CA ASP A 203 -14.13 -3.24 -3.74
C ASP A 203 -13.28 -3.17 -5.02
N PHE A 204 -12.51 -2.10 -5.19
CA PHE A 204 -11.60 -1.94 -6.33
C PHE A 204 -10.44 -2.93 -6.27
N ILE A 205 -9.86 -3.14 -5.08
CA ILE A 205 -8.76 -4.09 -4.88
C ILE A 205 -9.21 -5.51 -5.19
N PHE A 206 -10.40 -5.90 -4.72
CA PHE A 206 -10.99 -7.20 -5.01
C PHE A 206 -11.13 -7.40 -6.52
N CYS A 207 -11.76 -6.45 -7.21
CA CYS A 207 -11.95 -6.52 -8.66
C CYS A 207 -10.62 -6.58 -9.42
N ALA A 208 -9.65 -5.74 -9.06
CA ALA A 208 -8.35 -5.74 -9.72
C ALA A 208 -7.56 -7.03 -9.46
N SER A 209 -7.72 -7.65 -8.29
CA SER A 209 -7.09 -8.94 -7.99
C SER A 209 -7.65 -10.06 -8.86
N ASP A 210 -8.97 -10.09 -9.08
CA ASP A 210 -9.61 -11.04 -10.01
C ASP A 210 -9.16 -10.80 -11.45
N MET A 211 -9.06 -9.54 -11.87
CA MET A 211 -8.54 -9.18 -13.19
C MET A 211 -7.08 -9.61 -13.37
N LEU A 212 -6.23 -9.42 -12.37
CA LEU A 212 -4.82 -9.83 -12.40
C LEU A 212 -4.68 -11.35 -12.49
N SER A 213 -5.53 -12.11 -11.77
CA SER A 213 -5.46 -13.58 -11.79
C SER A 213 -6.01 -14.20 -13.08
N SER A 214 -7.01 -13.57 -13.69
CA SER A 214 -7.75 -14.15 -14.81
C SER A 214 -7.34 -13.59 -16.18
N TRP A 215 -6.87 -12.34 -16.24
CA TRP A 215 -6.72 -11.57 -17.49
C TRP A 215 -5.40 -10.78 -17.58
N SER A 216 -4.40 -11.10 -16.75
CA SER A 216 -3.01 -10.66 -17.00
C SER A 216 -2.35 -11.58 -18.04
N CYS A 217 -1.34 -11.07 -18.76
CA CYS A 217 -0.65 -11.74 -19.90
C CYS A 217 -0.07 -13.15 -19.62
N LYS A 218 -0.23 -13.70 -18.40
CA LYS A 218 0.10 -15.08 -18.05
C LYS A 218 -0.78 -16.14 -18.74
N CYS A 219 -1.98 -15.79 -19.21
CA CYS A 219 -2.97 -16.78 -19.65
C CYS A 219 -2.72 -17.38 -21.04
N GLN A 220 -1.74 -16.87 -21.82
CA GLN A 220 -1.55 -17.28 -23.21
C GLN A 220 -0.20 -17.95 -23.54
N GLY A 221 0.52 -18.47 -22.56
CA GLY A 221 1.82 -19.11 -22.83
C GLY A 221 2.86 -18.15 -23.42
N GLY A 222 2.70 -16.85 -23.16
CA GLY A 222 3.67 -15.80 -23.49
C GLY A 222 5.01 -16.06 -22.81
N LYS A 223 6.09 -15.62 -23.45
CA LYS A 223 7.45 -15.72 -22.91
C LYS A 223 7.49 -15.09 -21.51
N ASN A 224 8.28 -15.64 -20.60
CA ASN A 224 8.45 -15.21 -19.19
C ASN A 224 8.83 -13.72 -18.97
N ASP A 225 8.95 -12.94 -20.04
CA ASP A 225 9.43 -11.56 -20.05
C ASP A 225 8.29 -10.51 -20.09
N GLU A 226 7.02 -10.91 -20.20
CA GLU A 226 5.90 -9.96 -20.18
C GLU A 226 5.47 -9.58 -18.75
N SER A 227 5.21 -8.28 -18.55
CA SER A 227 4.78 -7.73 -17.26
C SER A 227 3.30 -8.03 -17.01
N GLU A 228 2.95 -8.45 -15.79
CA GLU A 228 1.57 -8.62 -15.33
C GLU A 228 0.75 -7.30 -15.31
N LEU A 229 1.40 -6.15 -15.54
CA LEU A 229 0.72 -4.85 -15.60
C LEU A 229 -0.19 -4.70 -16.82
N GLU A 230 0.07 -5.43 -17.90
CA GLU A 230 -0.73 -5.37 -19.13
C GLU A 230 -1.97 -6.28 -19.03
N VAL A 231 -3.11 -5.74 -19.47
CA VAL A 231 -4.34 -6.50 -19.68
C VAL A 231 -4.21 -7.29 -20.98
N ASP A 232 -4.66 -8.55 -21.00
CA ASP A 232 -4.70 -9.37 -22.20
C ASP A 232 -5.44 -8.64 -23.36
N LYS A 233 -4.73 -8.46 -24.48
CA LYS A 233 -5.23 -7.77 -25.67
C LYS A 233 -6.38 -8.52 -26.35
N ASP A 234 -6.39 -9.84 -26.29
CA ASP A 234 -7.47 -10.66 -26.85
C ASP A 234 -8.73 -10.56 -25.99
N PHE A 235 -8.57 -10.50 -24.66
CA PHE A 235 -9.68 -10.18 -23.77
C PHE A 235 -10.30 -8.82 -24.11
N LEU A 236 -9.47 -7.77 -24.29
CA LEU A 236 -9.95 -6.44 -24.69
C LEU A 236 -10.64 -6.45 -26.06
N HIS A 237 -10.13 -7.25 -27.00
CA HIS A 237 -10.74 -7.44 -28.31
C HIS A 237 -12.13 -8.09 -28.20
N ASN A 238 -12.22 -9.23 -27.49
CA ASN A 238 -13.47 -9.95 -27.27
C ASN A 238 -14.52 -9.10 -26.54
N LEU A 239 -14.10 -8.30 -25.56
CA LEU A 239 -14.98 -7.37 -24.85
C LEU A 239 -15.53 -6.30 -25.80
N ARG A 240 -14.69 -5.76 -26.69
CA ARG A 240 -15.11 -4.78 -27.70
C ARG A 240 -16.12 -5.38 -28.70
N GLU A 241 -15.89 -6.62 -29.14
CA GLU A 241 -16.82 -7.32 -30.03
C GLU A 241 -18.16 -7.58 -29.33
N THR A 242 -18.11 -8.09 -28.09
CA THR A 242 -19.30 -8.34 -27.27
C THR A 242 -20.11 -7.07 -27.06
N PHE A 243 -19.44 -5.93 -26.79
CA PHE A 243 -20.11 -4.64 -26.70
C PHE A 243 -20.72 -4.19 -28.04
N SER A 244 -20.02 -4.41 -29.14
CA SER A 244 -20.52 -4.06 -30.47
C SER A 244 -21.77 -4.86 -30.84
N LEU A 245 -21.82 -6.14 -30.45
CA LEU A 245 -22.99 -7.00 -30.58
C LEU A 245 -24.13 -6.54 -29.66
N TRP A 246 -23.85 -6.22 -28.40
CA TRP A 246 -24.84 -5.69 -27.46
C TRP A 246 -25.49 -4.39 -27.97
N ASN A 247 -24.70 -3.44 -28.49
CA ASN A 247 -25.25 -2.19 -29.06
C ASN A 247 -26.11 -2.43 -30.31
N ARG A 248 -25.84 -3.49 -31.07
CA ARG A 248 -26.66 -3.86 -32.24
C ARG A 248 -28.00 -4.45 -31.80
N VAL A 249 -28.03 -5.19 -30.70
CA VAL A 249 -29.24 -5.78 -30.10
C VAL A 249 -30.06 -4.74 -29.32
N SER A 250 -29.40 -3.79 -28.64
CA SER A 250 -30.04 -2.84 -27.72
C SER A 250 -30.69 -1.61 -28.39
N LYS A 251 -30.78 -1.53 -29.72
CA LYS A 251 -31.46 -0.43 -30.42
C LYS A 251 -32.98 -0.38 -30.18
N HIS A 252 -33.59 -1.43 -29.63
CA HIS A 252 -35.03 -1.48 -29.39
C HIS A 252 -35.48 -1.42 -27.92
N THR A 253 -34.58 -1.33 -26.94
CA THR A 253 -34.99 -1.13 -25.55
C THR A 253 -33.89 -0.49 -24.72
N MET A 254 -34.26 0.55 -23.95
CA MET A 254 -33.54 1.19 -22.84
C MET A 254 -32.53 2.31 -23.17
N GLN A 255 -33.04 3.54 -23.21
CA GLN A 255 -32.26 4.80 -23.22
C GLN A 255 -31.57 5.12 -21.88
N ASP A 256 -31.90 4.41 -20.78
CA ASP A 256 -31.35 4.71 -19.45
C ASP A 256 -30.06 3.92 -19.09
N ILE A 257 -29.65 2.92 -19.90
CA ILE A 257 -28.47 2.07 -19.63
C ILE A 257 -27.17 2.65 -20.22
N ASP A 258 -27.22 3.48 -21.27
CA ASP A 258 -26.02 3.97 -21.98
C ASP A 258 -25.14 4.89 -21.09
N SER A 259 -25.77 5.63 -20.19
CA SER A 259 -25.12 6.42 -19.13
C SER A 259 -24.34 5.53 -18.15
N ASN A 260 -24.82 4.30 -17.93
CA ASN A 260 -24.12 3.31 -17.13
C ASN A 260 -22.97 2.65 -17.90
N PHE A 261 -23.17 2.39 -19.19
CA PHE A 261 -22.21 1.67 -20.03
C PHE A 261 -20.90 2.44 -20.29
N LYS A 262 -20.96 3.76 -20.47
CA LYS A 262 -19.75 4.60 -20.62
C LYS A 262 -18.86 4.70 -19.39
N VAL A 263 -19.28 4.14 -18.26
CA VAL A 263 -18.41 4.08 -17.08
C VAL A 263 -18.11 2.67 -16.59
N CYS A 264 -18.86 1.67 -17.07
CA CYS A 264 -18.41 0.28 -17.07
C CYS A 264 -17.30 -0.01 -18.10
N LYS A 265 -16.97 0.93 -19.00
CA LYS A 265 -15.74 0.84 -19.79
C LYS A 265 -14.45 0.83 -18.97
N ASN A 266 -14.50 1.24 -17.69
CA ASN A 266 -13.31 1.39 -16.87
C ASN A 266 -13.46 0.85 -15.43
N LEU A 267 -14.61 0.28 -15.07
CA LEU A 267 -14.74 -0.55 -13.88
C LEU A 267 -15.78 -1.63 -14.12
N ILE A 268 -15.24 -2.81 -14.33
CA ILE A 268 -15.83 -4.08 -13.97
C ILE A 268 -17.08 -4.52 -14.74
N TYR A 269 -16.97 -5.75 -15.19
CA TYR A 269 -18.06 -6.71 -15.29
C TYR A 269 -18.60 -7.13 -13.90
N VAL A 270 -18.68 -6.26 -12.87
CA VAL A 270 -18.86 -6.75 -11.47
C VAL A 270 -20.25 -7.23 -11.12
N TYR A 271 -21.25 -7.12 -12.00
CA TYR A 271 -22.59 -7.51 -11.57
C TYR A 271 -23.39 -8.43 -12.47
N SER A 272 -22.90 -8.87 -13.64
CA SER A 272 -23.72 -9.77 -14.46
C SER A 272 -23.46 -11.28 -14.26
N TRP A 273 -22.45 -11.70 -13.50
CA TRP A 273 -22.23 -13.13 -13.25
C TRP A 273 -22.03 -13.56 -11.80
N THR A 274 -21.75 -12.65 -10.87
CA THR A 274 -21.53 -13.02 -9.46
C THR A 274 -22.78 -13.18 -8.61
N PHE A 275 -24.01 -12.93 -9.10
CA PHE A 275 -25.24 -13.21 -8.31
C PHE A 275 -26.43 -13.82 -9.07
N GLY A 276 -26.22 -14.41 -10.27
CA GLY A 276 -27.32 -14.95 -11.09
C GLY A 276 -27.27 -16.43 -11.49
N CYS A 277 -26.11 -17.12 -11.44
CA CYS A 277 -25.99 -18.50 -11.96
C CYS A 277 -25.25 -19.48 -11.04
N LEU A 278 -25.30 -19.28 -9.72
CA LEU A 278 -24.89 -20.28 -8.73
C LEU A 278 -26.06 -20.83 -7.89
N SER A 279 -27.27 -20.83 -8.46
CA SER A 279 -28.43 -21.48 -7.84
C SER A 279 -29.32 -22.28 -8.81
N GLU A 280 -28.78 -22.79 -9.92
CA GLU A 280 -29.46 -23.83 -10.70
C GLU A 280 -28.44 -24.88 -11.18
N CYS A 281 -28.22 -25.88 -10.32
CA CYS A 281 -27.95 -27.25 -10.75
C CYS A 281 -29.15 -27.75 -11.56
N PRO A 282 -28.92 -28.55 -12.60
CA PRO A 282 -29.01 -30.00 -12.40
C PRO A 282 -27.66 -30.71 -12.51
#